data_AF-A0A916CYK0-F1
#
_entry.id   AF-A0A916CYK0-F1
#
_cell.length_a   1.000
_cell.length_b   1.000
_cell.length_c   1.000
_cell.angle_alpha   90.00
_cell.angle_beta   90.00
_cell.angle_gamma   90.00
#
_symmetry.space_group_name_H-M   'P 1'
#
loop_
_entity.id
_entity.type
_entity.pdbx_description
1 polymer ?
#
loop_
_entity_poly.entity_id
_entity_poly.type
_entity_poly.pdbx_seq_one_letter_code
_entity_poly.pdbx_strand_id
1 'polypeptide(L)'
;VLAAPARVLDLAGRTSLADVLGVVAEAELFVGNDSGLAHLANAAGTPTTVVFGPTDPDATRPWDGPRPDGAPVRLQIARERVPCAPCRFKRCPLDHACMTGLTFDLHA
;
A
#
# COMPACT_ATOMS: atom_id res chain seq x y z
N VAL A 1 -7.95 22.17 5.37
CA VAL A 1 -6.72 21.37 5.19
C VAL A 1 -5.93 21.52 6.47
N LEU A 2 -5.84 20.48 7.30
CA LEU A 2 -5.07 20.56 8.54
C LEU A 2 -3.58 20.61 8.19
N ALA A 3 -2.84 21.53 8.79
CA ALA A 3 -1.39 21.59 8.62
C ALA A 3 -0.78 20.30 9.16
N ALA A 4 0.03 19.64 8.33
CA ALA A 4 0.70 18.42 8.72
C ALA A 4 1.72 18.74 9.84
N PRO A 5 1.86 17.91 10.88
CA PRO A 5 2.84 18.15 11.94
C PRO A 5 4.25 18.26 11.36
N ALA A 6 5.20 18.86 12.07
CA ALA A 6 6.57 19.20 11.58
C ALA A 6 7.42 18.03 11.02
N ARG A 7 6.89 16.79 11.05
CA ARG A 7 7.50 15.58 10.48
C ARG A 7 6.70 14.95 9.33
N VAL A 8 5.69 15.64 8.82
CA VAL A 8 4.85 15.15 7.70
C VAL A 8 4.92 16.17 6.57
N LEU A 9 5.33 15.70 5.40
CA LEU A 9 5.38 16.47 4.18
C LEU A 9 4.22 16.08 3.26
N ASP A 10 3.28 16.99 3.05
CA ASP A 10 2.17 16.76 2.12
C ASP A 10 2.60 17.06 0.67
N LEU A 11 2.70 15.97 -0.10
CA LEU A 11 3.03 15.97 -1.54
C LEU A 11 1.81 15.66 -2.42
N ALA A 12 0.62 15.46 -1.85
CA ALA A 12 -0.56 15.04 -2.61
C ALA A 12 -0.96 16.10 -3.65
N GLY A 13 -1.02 15.70 -4.92
CA GLY A 13 -1.34 16.59 -6.04
C GLY A 13 -0.26 17.63 -6.36
N ARG A 14 0.95 17.50 -5.78
CA ARG A 14 2.07 18.45 -5.92
C ARG A 14 3.28 17.85 -6.63
N THR A 15 3.17 16.60 -7.08
CA THR A 15 4.24 15.81 -7.69
C THR A 15 3.76 15.17 -8.98
N SER A 16 4.65 15.04 -9.95
CA SER A 16 4.46 14.18 -11.11
C SER A 16 4.73 12.70 -10.76
N LEU A 17 4.39 11.77 -11.65
CA LEU A 17 4.73 10.36 -11.45
C LEU A 17 6.26 10.13 -11.36
N ALA A 18 7.05 10.92 -12.09
CA ALA A 18 8.50 10.84 -12.03
C ALA A 18 9.04 11.30 -10.67
N ASP A 19 8.49 12.39 -10.13
CA ASP A 19 8.85 12.88 -8.80
C ASP A 19 8.51 11.84 -7.73
N VAL A 20 7.33 11.23 -7.82
CA VAL A 20 6.92 10.17 -6.88
C VAL A 20 7.85 8.97 -6.94
N LEU A 21 8.30 8.56 -8.13
CA LEU A 21 9.26 7.47 -8.26
C LEU A 21 10.57 7.77 -7.53
N GLY A 22 11.09 9.00 -7.65
CA GLY A 22 12.28 9.44 -6.91
C GLY A 22 12.05 9.43 -5.40
N VAL A 23 10.89 9.92 -4.94
CA VAL A 23 10.55 9.93 -3.51
C VAL A 23 10.45 8.52 -2.93
N VAL A 24 9.75 7.61 -3.60
CA VAL A 24 9.59 6.24 -3.07
C VAL A 24 10.88 5.46 -3.14
N ALA A 25 11.74 5.68 -4.15
CA ALA A 25 13.03 5.00 -4.28
C ALA A 25 13.99 5.31 -3.10
N GLU A 26 13.89 6.52 -2.54
CA GLU A 26 14.67 6.96 -1.38
C GLU A 26 13.98 6.67 -0.03
N ALA A 27 12.74 6.17 -0.03
CA ALA A 27 12.02 5.88 1.19
C ALA A 27 12.52 4.58 1.85
N GLU A 28 12.59 4.57 3.18
CA GLU A 28 12.90 3.35 3.94
C GLU A 28 11.74 2.35 3.93
N LEU A 29 10.50 2.84 3.76
CA LEU A 29 9.28 2.04 3.76
C LEU A 29 8.17 2.79 3.01
N PHE A 30 7.42 2.07 2.18
CA PHE A 30 6.13 2.51 1.66
C PHE A 30 5.00 1.78 2.39
N VAL A 31 4.01 2.55 2.86
CA VAL A 31 2.74 2.02 3.36
C VAL A 31 1.61 2.70 2.60
N GLY A 32 0.74 1.91 1.98
CA GLY A 32 -0.37 2.44 1.20
C GLY A 32 -1.48 1.42 0.99
N ASN A 33 -2.58 1.86 0.39
CA ASN A 33 -3.64 0.98 -0.08
C ASN A 33 -3.27 0.31 -1.41
N ASP A 34 -4.05 -0.70 -1.79
CA ASP A 34 -4.06 -1.30 -3.12
C ASP A 34 -4.32 -0.25 -4.22
N SER A 35 -3.24 0.29 -4.79
CA SER A 35 -3.23 1.35 -5.80
C SER A 35 -1.93 1.31 -6.61
N GLY A 36 -1.91 2.02 -7.74
CA GLY A 36 -0.72 2.10 -8.61
C GLY A 36 0.57 2.52 -7.91
N LEU A 37 0.48 3.34 -6.85
CA LEU A 37 1.66 3.77 -6.08
C LEU A 37 2.34 2.61 -5.34
N ALA A 38 1.58 1.63 -4.87
CA ALA A 38 2.14 0.43 -4.24
C ALA A 38 2.98 -0.39 -5.22
N HIS A 39 2.54 -0.47 -6.49
CA HIS A 39 3.31 -1.13 -7.54
C HIS A 39 4.59 -0.37 -7.87
N LEU A 40 4.53 0.96 -7.95
CA LEU A 40 5.70 1.80 -8.23
C LEU A 40 6.74 1.69 -7.12
N ALA A 41 6.33 1.78 -5.85
CA ALA A 41 7.24 1.63 -4.71
C ALA A 41 7.91 0.25 -4.70
N ASN A 42 7.14 -0.83 -4.87
CA ASN A 42 7.68 -2.18 -4.92
C ASN A 42 8.63 -2.39 -6.12
N ALA A 43 8.30 -1.81 -7.28
CA ALA A 43 9.17 -1.84 -8.46
C ALA A 43 10.47 -1.04 -8.25
N ALA A 44 10.43 0.05 -7.49
CA ALA A 44 11.61 0.83 -7.10
C ALA A 44 12.53 0.11 -6.10
N GLY A 45 12.09 -1.02 -5.51
CA GLY A 45 12.88 -1.77 -4.51
C GLY A 45 12.63 -1.35 -3.06
N THR A 46 11.73 -0.39 -2.86
CA THR A 46 11.28 0.08 -1.55
C THR A 46 10.55 -1.05 -0.82
N PRO A 47 10.90 -1.36 0.45
CA PRO A 47 10.06 -2.21 1.28
C PRO A 47 8.61 -1.69 1.26
N THR A 48 7.65 -2.54 0.94
CA THR A 48 6.29 -2.12 0.63
C THR A 48 5.29 -2.91 1.47
N THR A 49 4.47 -2.22 2.25
CA THR A 49 3.28 -2.78 2.91
C THR A 49 2.03 -2.25 2.23
N VAL A 50 1.18 -3.16 1.76
CA VAL A 50 -0.06 -2.81 1.06
C VAL A 50 -1.26 -3.28 1.85
N VAL A 51 -2.18 -2.35 2.10
CA VAL A 51 -3.45 -2.61 2.78
C VAL A 51 -4.51 -3.01 1.76
N PHE A 52 -5.09 -4.20 1.95
CA PHE A 52 -6.17 -4.77 1.16
C PHE A 52 -7.44 -4.92 1.99
N GLY A 53 -8.58 -4.60 1.38
CA GLY A 53 -9.90 -4.83 1.96
C GLY A 53 -10.83 -5.56 1.00
N PRO A 54 -11.62 -4.85 0.16
CA PRO A 54 -12.58 -5.50 -0.74
C PRO A 54 -11.92 -6.12 -1.98
N THR A 55 -10.72 -5.68 -2.34
CA THR A 55 -9.97 -6.18 -3.50
C THR A 55 -9.23 -7.47 -3.17
N ASP A 56 -8.87 -8.20 -4.22
CA ASP A 56 -8.25 -9.51 -4.12
C ASP A 56 -6.73 -9.39 -4.33
N PRO A 57 -5.91 -9.60 -3.29
CA PRO A 57 -4.46 -9.51 -3.42
C PRO A 57 -3.91 -10.57 -4.37
N ASP A 58 -4.54 -11.74 -4.52
CA ASP A 58 -4.05 -12.77 -5.44
C ASP A 58 -4.22 -12.35 -6.91
N ALA A 59 -5.09 -11.37 -7.16
CA ALA A 59 -5.32 -10.79 -8.50
C ALA A 59 -4.51 -9.51 -8.77
N THR A 60 -4.20 -8.73 -7.74
CA THR A 60 -3.76 -7.32 -7.92
C THR A 60 -2.60 -6.87 -7.06
N ARG A 61 -2.05 -7.71 -6.18
CA ARG A 61 -0.86 -7.33 -5.39
C ARG A 61 0.33 -6.92 -6.28
N PRO A 62 1.24 -6.08 -5.78
CA PRO A 62 2.52 -5.85 -6.45
C PRO A 62 3.26 -7.16 -6.76
N TRP A 63 4.02 -7.17 -7.85
CA TRP A 63 4.80 -8.33 -8.25
C TRP A 63 5.76 -8.76 -7.13
N ASP A 64 5.65 -10.03 -6.71
CA ASP A 64 6.49 -10.63 -5.68
C ASP A 64 7.42 -11.73 -6.21
N GLY A 65 7.53 -11.86 -7.53
CA GLY A 65 8.44 -12.78 -8.19
C GLY A 65 9.86 -12.24 -8.36
N PRO A 66 10.76 -13.02 -8.99
CA PRO A 66 12.13 -12.61 -9.23
C PRO A 66 12.22 -11.28 -9.97
N ARG A 67 13.15 -10.43 -9.54
CA ARG A 67 13.47 -9.18 -10.22
C ARG A 67 14.62 -9.38 -11.21
N PRO A 68 14.65 -8.63 -12.33
CA PRO A 68 15.75 -8.70 -13.30
C PRO A 68 17.13 -8.36 -12.70
N ASP A 69 17.16 -7.51 -11.67
CA ASP A 69 18.37 -7.10 -10.96
C ASP A 69 18.81 -8.09 -9.86
N GLY A 70 18.04 -9.17 -9.65
CA GLY A 70 18.30 -10.17 -8.60
C GLY A 70 18.05 -9.67 -7.18
N ALA A 71 17.57 -8.44 -6.99
CA ALA A 71 17.29 -7.91 -5.66
C ALA A 71 16.08 -8.63 -5.03
N PRO A 72 16.07 -8.82 -3.69
CA PRO A 72 14.94 -9.42 -3.01
C PRO A 72 13.73 -8.48 -3.05
N VAL A 73 12.54 -9.05 -3.29
CA VAL A 73 11.28 -8.32 -3.12
C VAL A 73 10.87 -8.35 -1.65
N ARG A 74 10.56 -7.19 -1.09
CA ARG A 74 10.07 -7.04 0.30
C ARG A 74 8.65 -6.48 0.27
N LEU A 75 7.70 -7.37 0.08
CA LEU A 75 6.27 -7.06 0.01
C LEU A 75 5.52 -7.69 1.18
N GLN A 76 4.77 -6.89 1.92
CA GLN A 76 3.84 -7.34 2.95
C GLN A 76 2.41 -6.97 2.55
N ILE A 77 1.50 -7.93 2.66
CA ILE A 77 0.06 -7.72 2.44
C ILE A 77 -0.63 -7.69 3.80
N ALA A 78 -1.16 -6.52 4.17
CA ALA A 78 -1.98 -6.33 5.35
C ALA A 78 -3.46 -6.46 4.96
N ARG A 79 -4.16 -7.44 5.55
CA ARG A 79 -5.61 -7.63 5.33
C ARG A 79 -6.26 -8.23 6.56
N GLU A 80 -7.48 -7.80 6.85
CA GLU A 80 -8.37 -8.47 7.79
C GLU A 80 -9.17 -9.54 7.05
N ARG A 81 -9.18 -10.77 7.56
CA ARG A 81 -9.84 -11.90 6.89
C ARG A 81 -11.28 -12.00 7.37
N VAL A 82 -12.19 -11.43 6.58
CA VAL A 82 -13.64 -11.51 6.83
C VAL A 82 -14.35 -12.39 5.79
N PRO A 83 -15.49 -13.03 6.14
CA PRO A 83 -16.21 -13.91 5.22
C PRO A 83 -16.71 -13.22 3.94
N CYS A 84 -16.93 -11.90 3.98
CA CYS A 84 -17.47 -11.14 2.86
C CYS A 84 -16.39 -10.64 1.88
N ALA A 85 -15.10 -10.83 2.14
CA ALA A 85 -14.01 -10.34 1.29
C ALA A 85 -13.19 -11.50 0.69
N PRO A 86 -12.70 -11.36 -0.56
CA PRO A 86 -12.78 -10.19 -1.45
C PRO A 86 -14.13 -10.09 -2.19
N CYS A 87 -14.86 -8.97 -2.06
CA CYS A 87 -16.15 -8.74 -2.74
C CYS A 87 -16.09 -7.78 -3.92
N ARG A 88 -15.05 -6.93 -3.99
CA ARG A 88 -14.85 -5.89 -5.02
C ARG A 88 -16.01 -4.90 -5.20
N PHE A 89 -16.90 -4.78 -4.21
CA PHE A 89 -17.98 -3.80 -4.26
C PHE A 89 -17.46 -2.37 -4.12
N LYS A 90 -17.95 -1.46 -4.99
CA LYS A 90 -17.64 -0.02 -4.92
C LYS A 90 -18.24 0.67 -3.70
N ARG A 91 -19.35 0.15 -3.19
CA ARG A 91 -20.00 0.58 -1.95
C ARG A 91 -20.30 -0.67 -1.13
N CYS A 92 -19.75 -0.78 0.07
CA CYS A 92 -20.02 -1.93 0.93
C CYS A 92 -21.48 -1.90 1.38
N PRO A 93 -22.22 -3.02 1.26
CA PRO A 93 -23.55 -3.14 1.83
C PRO A 93 -23.55 -3.55 3.32
N LEU A 94 -22.36 -3.74 3.91
CA LEU A 94 -22.14 -4.13 5.29
C LEU A 94 -21.43 -2.98 6.05
N ASP A 95 -20.52 -3.30 6.96
CA ASP A 95 -19.85 -2.38 7.89
C ASP A 95 -18.38 -2.07 7.53
N HIS A 96 -17.90 -2.55 6.38
CA HIS A 96 -16.48 -2.48 6.00
C HIS A 96 -15.51 -3.12 7.01
N ALA A 97 -15.92 -4.18 7.72
CA ALA A 97 -15.04 -4.90 8.67
C ALA A 97 -13.66 -5.29 8.08
N CYS A 98 -13.57 -5.56 6.76
CA CYS A 98 -12.29 -5.84 6.08
C CYS A 98 -11.29 -4.68 6.10
N MET A 99 -11.76 -3.44 6.26
CA MET A 99 -10.92 -2.23 6.35
C MET A 99 -10.83 -1.71 7.79
N THR A 100 -11.93 -1.77 8.54
CA THR A 100 -11.99 -1.21 9.90
C THR A 100 -11.42 -2.13 10.97
N GLY A 101 -11.33 -3.44 10.71
CA GLY A 101 -10.73 -4.42 11.63
C GLY A 101 -9.21 -4.43 11.63
N LEU A 102 -8.56 -3.75 10.68
CA LEU A 102 -7.11 -3.65 10.60
C LEU A 102 -6.57 -2.81 11.76
N THR A 103 -5.64 -3.39 12.52
CA THR A 103 -4.93 -2.72 13.61
C THR A 103 -3.44 -2.66 13.32
N PHE A 104 -2.75 -1.71 13.93
CA PHE A 104 -1.29 -1.63 13.93
C PHE A 104 -0.79 -1.83 15.35
N ASP A 105 0.30 -2.59 15.50
CA ASP A 105 1.01 -2.73 16.76
C ASP A 105 2.26 -1.85 16.72
N LEU A 106 2.44 -1.02 17.75
CA LEU A 106 3.59 -0.12 17.89
C LEU A 106 4.72 -0.73 18.74
N HIS A 107 4.57 -1.98 19.21
CA HIS A 107 5.47 -2.62 20.18
C HIS A 107 6.28 -3.81 19.65
N ALA A 108 6.38 -3.98 18.33
CA ALA A 108 7.22 -5.01 17.69
C ALA A 108 8.61 -4.47 17.32
#